data_AF-A0A6G0WXI1-F1
#
_entry.id   AF-A0A6G0WXI1-F1
#
_cell.length_a   1.000
_cell.length_b   1.000
_cell.length_c   1.000
_cell.angle_alpha   90.00
_cell.angle_beta   90.00
_cell.angle_gamma   90.00
#
_symmetry.space_group_name_H-M   'P 1'
#
loop_
_entity.id
_entity.type
_entity.pdbx_description
1 polymer ?
#
loop_
_entity_poly.entity_id
_entity_poly.type
_entity_poly.pdbx_seq_one_letter_code
_entity_poly.pdbx_strand_id
1 'polypeptide(L)'
;MSDGGGIQEGFLLFLDFFDETVGQIQYVALEEGMLKVYSSADRLDAHFVEQIELTRHQVDVYAVPFEQGNGIPCRFCLQLSPYTSDGEPKKHLLFAAPSTADEHAWMKALINWQRHSFDISLRSLPLQESDRAKIDKKRASDLKALRGRMEQYDLSPRPPKASSPSKSSFWSWVQQAFA
;
A
#
# COMPACT_ATOMS: atom_id res chain seq x y z
N MET A 1 13.42 10.83 14.40
CA MET A 1 12.29 9.92 14.06
C MET A 1 12.93 8.60 13.71
N SER A 2 12.49 7.53 14.37
CA SER A 2 13.20 6.26 14.53
C SER A 2 13.78 5.69 13.23
N ASP A 3 15.10 5.47 13.22
CA ASP A 3 15.86 4.65 12.25
C ASP A 3 15.49 3.15 12.27
N GLY A 4 14.47 2.77 13.06
CA GLY A 4 13.90 1.44 13.15
C GLY A 4 13.06 1.17 11.91
N GLY A 5 13.72 0.67 10.87
CA GLY A 5 13.14 0.45 9.55
C GLY A 5 12.13 -0.69 9.51
N GLY A 6 11.02 -0.58 10.22
CA GLY A 6 9.88 -1.51 10.10
C GLY A 6 8.49 -0.92 10.35
N ILE A 7 8.39 0.35 10.74
CA ILE A 7 7.16 1.15 10.53
C ILE A 7 7.45 2.17 9.42
N GLN A 8 6.55 2.27 8.45
CA GLN A 8 6.69 3.19 7.32
C GLN A 8 5.32 3.66 6.84
N GLU A 9 5.18 4.95 6.56
CA GLU A 9 3.98 5.49 5.93
C GLU A 9 4.31 6.57 4.88
N GLY A 10 3.43 6.74 3.90
CA GLY A 10 3.63 7.71 2.84
C GLY A 10 2.75 7.46 1.62
N PHE A 11 2.80 8.39 0.67
CA PHE A 11 2.15 8.19 -0.62
C PHE A 11 2.97 7.23 -1.48
N LEU A 12 2.28 6.27 -2.09
CA LEU A 12 2.80 5.38 -3.11
C LEU A 12 1.88 5.43 -4.33
N LEU A 13 2.46 5.26 -5.51
CA LEU A 13 1.70 4.99 -6.72
C LEU A 13 1.52 3.49 -6.86
N PHE A 14 0.29 3.03 -6.73
CA PHE A 14 -0.11 1.64 -6.90
C PHE A 14 -0.33 1.37 -8.40
N LEU A 15 0.44 0.46 -8.98
CA LEU A 15 0.36 0.13 -10.40
C LEU A 15 -0.37 -1.19 -10.60
N ASP A 16 -1.06 -1.33 -11.74
CA ASP A 16 -1.50 -2.66 -12.14
C ASP A 16 -0.31 -3.51 -12.58
N PHE A 17 -0.29 -4.76 -12.13
CA PHE A 17 0.83 -5.66 -12.40
C PHE A 17 0.86 -6.14 -13.85
N PHE A 18 -0.31 -6.18 -14.52
CA PHE A 18 -0.43 -6.63 -15.91
C PHE A 18 -0.47 -5.46 -16.90
N ASP A 19 -0.89 -4.29 -16.45
CA ASP A 19 -0.95 -3.06 -17.25
C ASP A 19 -0.38 -1.87 -16.46
N GLU A 20 0.92 -1.63 -16.60
CA GLU A 20 1.60 -0.54 -15.89
C GLU A 20 1.17 0.86 -16.32
N THR A 21 0.36 0.99 -17.38
CA THR A 21 -0.28 2.26 -17.76
C THR A 21 -1.46 2.60 -16.86
N VAL A 22 -1.89 1.67 -16.00
CA VAL A 22 -2.96 1.87 -15.03
C VAL A 22 -2.39 2.02 -13.64
N GLY A 23 -2.73 3.12 -12.97
CA GLY A 23 -2.21 3.39 -11.63
C GLY A 23 -3.09 4.31 -10.78
N GLN A 24 -2.83 4.30 -9.47
CA GLN A 24 -3.52 5.19 -8.53
C GLN A 24 -2.61 5.56 -7.36
N ILE A 25 -2.55 6.85 -7.02
CA ILE A 25 -1.85 7.31 -5.81
C ILE A 25 -2.70 6.96 -4.59
N GLN A 26 -2.08 6.29 -3.63
CA GLN A 26 -2.70 5.89 -2.36
C GLN A 26 -1.76 6.25 -1.21
N TYR A 27 -2.34 6.55 -0.05
CA TYR A 27 -1.58 6.67 1.19
C TYR A 27 -1.48 5.30 1.84
N VAL A 28 -0.27 4.83 2.10
CA VAL A 28 -0.01 3.49 2.63
C VAL A 28 0.68 3.61 3.98
N ALA A 29 0.29 2.74 4.92
CA ALA A 29 0.94 2.61 6.22
C ALA A 29 1.25 1.13 6.50
N LEU A 30 2.51 0.83 6.80
CA LEU A 30 2.98 -0.44 7.33
C LEU A 30 2.98 -0.39 8.86
N GLU A 31 2.06 -1.09 9.49
CA GLU A 31 1.94 -1.17 10.94
C GLU A 31 1.34 -2.53 11.35
N GLU A 32 1.72 -3.04 12.52
CA GLU A 32 1.09 -4.24 13.12
C GLU A 32 1.15 -5.50 12.21
N GLY A 33 2.18 -5.59 11.34
CA GLY A 33 2.29 -6.67 10.36
C GLY A 33 1.28 -6.60 9.22
N MET A 34 0.75 -5.42 8.92
CA MET A 34 -0.21 -5.17 7.85
C MET A 34 0.18 -3.94 7.02
N LEU A 35 -0.12 -3.99 5.73
CA LEU A 35 -0.21 -2.79 4.91
C LEU A 35 -1.66 -2.31 4.88
N LYS A 36 -1.89 -1.11 5.41
CA LYS A 36 -3.19 -0.44 5.36
C LYS A 36 -3.15 0.65 4.29
N VAL A 37 -4.13 0.62 3.39
CA VAL A 37 -4.22 1.51 2.22
C VAL A 37 -5.38 2.47 2.42
N TYR A 38 -5.14 3.75 2.15
CA TYR A 38 -6.09 4.85 2.33
C TYR A 38 -6.06 5.79 1.13
N SER A 39 -7.23 6.33 0.80
CA SER A 39 -7.38 7.38 -0.22
C SER A 39 -6.89 8.75 0.24
N SER A 40 -6.69 8.95 1.55
CA SER A 40 -6.24 10.21 2.17
C SER A 40 -5.19 9.95 3.26
N ALA A 41 -4.31 10.94 3.48
CA ALA A 41 -3.26 10.90 4.50
C ALA A 41 -3.77 11.15 5.94
N ASP A 42 -5.02 11.62 6.11
CA ASP A 42 -5.65 11.72 7.44
C ASP A 42 -5.96 10.35 8.06
N ARG A 43 -5.96 9.30 7.22
CA ARG A 43 -6.22 7.90 7.58
C ARG A 43 -7.54 7.71 8.31
N LEU A 44 -8.54 8.56 8.06
CA LEU A 44 -9.87 8.38 8.64
C LEU A 44 -10.50 7.11 8.06
N ASP A 45 -11.41 6.47 8.80
CA ASP A 45 -12.06 5.22 8.35
C ASP A 45 -12.83 5.43 7.03
N ALA A 46 -13.39 6.63 6.82
CA ALA A 46 -14.03 7.02 5.56
C ALA A 46 -13.08 6.97 4.34
N HIS A 47 -11.76 7.01 4.57
CA HIS A 47 -10.74 6.94 3.54
C HIS A 47 -10.06 5.58 3.44
N PHE A 48 -10.39 4.62 4.31
CA PHE A 48 -9.85 3.27 4.25
C PHE A 48 -10.25 2.56 2.95
N VAL A 49 -9.28 1.96 2.28
CA VAL A 49 -9.48 1.25 1.01
C VAL A 49 -9.37 -0.25 1.21
N GLU A 50 -8.24 -0.72 1.73
CA GLU A 50 -8.02 -2.14 2.00
C GLU A 50 -6.92 -2.36 3.03
N GLN A 51 -6.88 -3.55 3.61
CA GLN A 51 -5.74 -4.05 4.38
C GLN A 51 -5.16 -5.29 3.72
N ILE A 52 -3.85 -5.44 3.83
CA ILE A 52 -3.10 -6.56 3.29
C ILE A 52 -2.27 -7.14 4.43
N GLU A 53 -2.65 -8.34 4.89
CA GLU A 53 -1.98 -9.03 5.99
C GLU A 53 -0.65 -9.64 5.52
N LEU A 54 0.46 -9.28 6.20
CA LEU A 54 1.77 -9.87 5.94
C LEU A 54 2.00 -11.13 6.78
N THR A 55 1.33 -11.26 7.91
CA THR A 55 1.56 -12.31 8.93
C THR A 55 1.28 -13.73 8.45
N ARG A 56 0.47 -13.91 7.41
CA ARG A 56 0.10 -15.21 6.84
C ARG A 56 0.88 -15.56 5.57
N HIS A 57 1.83 -14.71 5.19
CA HIS A 57 2.53 -14.82 3.91
C HIS A 57 4.05 -14.83 4.11
N GLN A 58 4.74 -15.63 3.31
CA GLN A 58 6.10 -15.33 2.94
C GLN A 58 6.10 -14.02 2.14
N VAL A 59 6.95 -13.08 2.58
CA VAL A 59 7.10 -11.74 2.02
C VAL A 59 8.41 -11.67 1.26
N ASP A 60 8.33 -11.49 -0.06
CA ASP A 60 9.49 -11.23 -0.91
C ASP A 60 9.38 -9.82 -1.50
N VAL A 61 10.46 -9.05 -1.41
CA VAL A 61 10.50 -7.64 -1.86
C VAL A 61 11.71 -7.45 -2.77
N TYR A 62 11.49 -6.86 -3.93
CA TYR A 62 12.57 -6.58 -4.89
C TYR A 62 12.33 -5.28 -5.65
N ALA A 63 13.42 -4.57 -5.96
CA ALA A 63 13.38 -3.43 -6.85
C ALA A 63 13.08 -3.91 -8.28
N VAL A 64 12.27 -3.15 -9.00
CA VAL A 64 11.98 -3.42 -10.41
C VAL A 64 12.84 -2.48 -11.24
N PRO A 65 13.85 -3.00 -11.97
CA PRO A 65 14.80 -2.16 -12.65
C PRO A 65 14.12 -1.32 -13.75
N PHE A 66 14.62 -0.11 -13.93
CA PHE A 66 14.24 0.76 -15.03
C PHE A 66 15.10 0.40 -16.24
N GLU A 67 14.78 -0.71 -16.92
CA GLU A 67 15.50 -1.13 -18.13
C GLU A 67 14.89 -0.50 -19.38
N GLN A 68 15.74 0.14 -20.19
CA GLN A 68 15.44 0.61 -21.54
C GLN A 68 14.33 1.67 -21.67
N GLY A 69 14.06 2.45 -20.61
CA GLY A 69 13.09 3.55 -20.68
C GLY A 69 11.62 3.10 -20.65
N ASN A 70 11.35 1.81 -20.43
CA ASN A 70 10.01 1.31 -20.23
C ASN A 70 9.69 1.19 -18.73
N GLY A 71 8.60 1.85 -18.32
CA GLY A 71 8.06 1.80 -16.96
C GLY A 71 8.37 3.03 -16.12
N ILE A 72 7.73 3.13 -14.97
CA ILE A 72 7.86 4.27 -14.06
C ILE A 72 9.14 4.10 -13.21
N PRO A 73 9.84 5.19 -12.82
CA PRO A 73 11.01 5.10 -11.95
C PRO A 73 10.63 4.74 -10.50
N CYS A 74 11.62 4.27 -9.74
CA CYS A 74 11.52 3.95 -8.31
C CYS A 74 10.47 2.90 -7.98
N ARG A 75 10.39 1.86 -8.82
CA ARG A 75 9.41 0.77 -8.68
C ARG A 75 9.97 -0.34 -7.81
N PHE A 76 9.10 -0.89 -6.98
CA PHE A 76 9.38 -2.12 -6.23
C PHE A 76 8.16 -3.02 -6.22
N CYS A 77 8.40 -4.33 -6.19
CA CYS A 77 7.36 -5.33 -6.12
C CYS A 77 7.36 -5.96 -4.72
N LEU A 78 6.16 -6.14 -4.18
CA LEU A 78 5.90 -6.94 -3.00
C LEU A 78 5.13 -8.20 -3.43
N GLN A 79 5.77 -9.35 -3.27
CA GLN A 79 5.17 -10.65 -3.51
C GLN A 79 4.80 -11.28 -2.17
N LEU A 80 3.54 -11.71 -2.07
CA LEU A 80 2.98 -12.39 -0.90
C LEU A 80 2.59 -13.81 -1.30
N SER A 81 3.27 -14.79 -0.73
CA SER A 81 2.97 -16.21 -0.93
C SER A 81 2.42 -16.78 0.37
N PRO A 82 1.18 -17.29 0.42
CA PRO A 82 0.60 -17.78 1.67
C PRO A 82 1.38 -18.99 2.20
N TYR A 83 1.54 -19.07 3.53
CA TYR A 83 2.25 -20.20 4.16
C TYR A 83 1.47 -21.50 4.08
N THR A 84 0.14 -21.42 4.09
CA THR A 84 -0.76 -22.57 3.97
C THR A 84 -1.45 -22.54 2.61
N SER A 85 -1.71 -23.71 2.05
CA SER A 85 -2.40 -23.88 0.78
C SER A 85 -3.92 -23.70 0.89
N ASP A 86 -4.41 -22.85 1.82
CA ASP A 86 -5.83 -22.69 2.16
C ASP A 86 -6.64 -21.98 1.06
N GLY A 87 -6.19 -22.07 -0.19
CA GLY A 87 -6.83 -21.50 -1.37
C GLY A 87 -6.56 -20.02 -1.60
N GLU A 88 -5.76 -19.35 -0.77
CA GLU A 88 -5.36 -17.96 -1.05
C GLU A 88 -4.38 -17.91 -2.24
N PRO A 89 -4.63 -17.10 -3.27
CA PRO A 89 -3.70 -16.95 -4.38
C PRO A 89 -2.50 -16.11 -3.95
N LYS A 90 -1.35 -16.35 -4.59
CA LYS A 90 -0.19 -15.45 -4.49
C LYS A 90 -0.60 -14.05 -4.93
N LYS A 91 -0.15 -13.04 -4.18
CA LYS A 91 -0.41 -11.62 -4.51
C LYS A 91 0.88 -10.97 -4.98
N HIS A 92 0.77 -10.20 -6.05
CA HIS A 92 1.84 -9.36 -6.56
C HIS A 92 1.36 -7.91 -6.51
N LEU A 93 2.08 -7.07 -5.77
CA LEU A 93 1.74 -5.67 -5.57
C LEU A 93 2.89 -4.83 -6.12
N LEU A 94 2.63 -4.07 -7.18
CA LEU A 94 3.61 -3.21 -7.81
C LEU A 94 3.39 -1.76 -7.35
N PHE A 95 4.45 -1.17 -6.79
CA PHE A 95 4.44 0.20 -6.30
C PHE A 95 5.51 1.03 -6.97
N ALA A 96 5.29 2.34 -7.07
CA ALA A 96 6.35 3.31 -7.32
C ALA A 96 6.40 4.37 -6.20
N ALA A 97 7.59 4.60 -5.66
CA ALA A 97 7.83 5.54 -4.56
C ALA A 97 8.27 6.92 -5.07
N PRO A 98 7.94 8.03 -4.39
CA PRO A 98 8.20 9.41 -4.88
C PRO A 98 9.67 9.75 -5.11
N SER A 99 10.59 8.99 -4.52
CA SER A 99 12.03 9.08 -4.74
C SER A 99 12.71 7.73 -4.54
N THR A 100 13.96 7.58 -4.99
CA THR A 100 14.79 6.39 -4.71
C THR A 100 15.05 6.20 -3.21
N ALA A 101 15.14 7.30 -2.45
CA ALA A 101 15.28 7.22 -1.00
C ALA A 101 14.02 6.62 -0.34
N ASP A 102 12.84 7.02 -0.82
CA ASP A 102 11.57 6.47 -0.35
C ASP A 102 11.39 5.01 -0.78
N GLU A 103 11.79 4.64 -1.99
CA GLU A 103 11.81 3.24 -2.47
C GLU A 103 12.63 2.36 -1.52
N HIS A 104 13.88 2.74 -1.26
CA HIS A 104 14.75 2.00 -0.35
C HIS A 104 14.19 1.94 1.08
N ALA A 105 13.59 3.03 1.57
CA ALA A 105 12.97 3.07 2.88
C ALA A 105 11.79 2.08 2.97
N TRP A 106 10.91 2.06 1.96
CA TRP A 106 9.81 1.12 1.87
C TRP A 106 10.28 -0.33 1.77
N MET A 107 11.25 -0.61 0.91
CA MET A 107 11.78 -1.97 0.77
C MET A 107 12.41 -2.45 2.08
N LYS A 108 13.22 -1.61 2.74
CA LYS A 108 13.82 -1.92 4.04
C LYS A 108 12.76 -2.18 5.11
N ALA A 109 11.71 -1.35 5.14
CA ALA A 109 10.58 -1.51 6.06
C ALA A 109 9.85 -2.83 5.85
N LEU A 110 9.53 -3.15 4.60
CA LEU A 110 8.87 -4.39 4.22
C LEU A 110 9.74 -5.63 4.46
N ILE A 111 11.07 -5.55 4.34
CA ILE A 111 11.96 -6.69 4.64
C ILE A 111 12.02 -6.95 6.15
N ASN A 112 12.01 -5.89 6.97
CA ASN A 112 12.16 -6.02 8.43
C ASN A 112 10.83 -6.05 9.19
N TRP A 113 9.68 -6.11 8.49
CA TRP A 113 8.35 -5.97 9.10
C TRP A 113 8.13 -6.88 10.31
N GLN A 114 8.62 -8.11 10.28
CA GLN A 114 8.47 -9.09 11.37
C GLN A 114 9.12 -8.63 12.68
N ARG A 115 10.24 -7.90 12.59
CA ARG A 115 10.96 -7.39 13.77
C ARG A 115 10.25 -6.22 14.44
N HIS A 116 9.31 -5.60 13.72
CA HIS A 116 8.66 -4.36 14.09
C HIS A 116 7.13 -4.51 14.14
N SER A 117 6.61 -5.73 14.10
CA SER A 117 5.17 -6.01 14.13
C SER A 117 4.50 -5.58 15.44
N PHE A 118 5.27 -5.42 16.51
CA PHE A 118 4.81 -4.95 17.82
C PHE A 118 5.20 -3.49 18.10
N ASP A 119 5.82 -2.80 17.15
CA ASP A 119 6.17 -1.40 17.34
C ASP A 119 4.91 -0.54 17.38
N ILE A 120 4.97 0.49 18.21
CA ILE A 120 3.86 1.42 18.44
C ILE A 120 3.57 2.17 17.13
N SER A 121 2.32 2.08 16.65
CA SER A 121 1.88 2.81 15.45
C SER A 121 2.23 4.29 15.56
N LEU A 122 2.76 4.87 14.47
CA LEU A 122 3.08 6.30 14.38
C LEU A 122 1.88 7.20 14.74
N ARG A 123 0.66 6.70 14.58
CA ARG A 123 -0.57 7.42 14.89
C ARG A 123 -0.79 7.67 16.39
N SER A 124 -0.18 6.82 17.23
CA SER A 124 -0.34 6.87 18.69
C SER A 124 0.75 7.68 19.39
N LEU A 125 1.74 8.17 18.64
CA LEU A 125 2.78 9.03 19.17
C LEU A 125 2.33 10.50 19.14
N PRO A 126 2.44 11.25 20.25
CA PRO A 126 2.16 12.68 20.24
C PRO A 126 3.21 13.40 19.38
N LEU A 127 2.79 13.97 18.26
CA LEU A 127 3.63 14.74 17.36
C LEU A 127 3.71 16.20 17.81
N GLN A 128 4.91 16.76 17.85
CA GLN A 128 5.08 18.20 17.99
C GLN A 128 4.62 18.92 16.72
N GLU A 129 4.18 20.17 16.86
CA GLU A 129 3.68 20.98 15.73
C GLU A 129 4.74 21.16 14.63
N SER A 130 6.00 21.31 15.02
CA SER A 130 7.14 21.43 14.11
C SER A 130 7.37 20.15 13.29
N ASP A 131 7.16 18.98 13.87
CA ASP A 131 7.28 17.70 13.18
C ASP A 131 6.08 17.44 12.27
N ARG A 132 4.88 17.85 12.70
CA ARG A 132 3.68 17.80 11.87
C ARG A 132 3.85 18.64 10.59
N ALA A 133 4.35 19.86 10.71
CA ALA A 133 4.60 20.72 9.55
C ALA A 133 5.63 20.11 8.58
N LYS A 134 6.68 19.45 9.10
CA LYS A 134 7.67 18.74 8.26
C LYS A 134 7.04 17.55 7.53
N ILE A 135 6.24 16.75 8.23
CA ILE A 135 5.53 15.61 7.66
C ILE A 135 4.58 16.07 6.55
N ASP A 136 3.78 17.11 6.81
CA ASP A 136 2.81 17.63 5.84
C ASP A 136 3.52 18.23 4.62
N LYS A 137 4.66 18.92 4.81
CA LYS A 137 5.50 19.39 3.71
C LYS A 137 6.06 18.23 2.88
N LYS A 138 6.53 17.16 3.52
CA LYS A 138 7.00 15.96 2.82
C LYS A 138 5.87 15.31 2.02
N ARG A 139 4.71 15.08 2.65
CA ARG A 139 3.52 14.52 2.02
C ARG A 139 3.07 15.32 0.79
N ALA A 140 3.07 16.65 0.88
CA ALA A 140 2.76 17.53 -0.25
C ALA A 140 3.79 17.40 -1.38
N SER A 141 5.08 17.33 -1.05
CA SER A 141 6.15 17.12 -2.02
C SER A 141 6.05 15.75 -2.71
N ASP A 142 5.84 14.69 -1.94
CA ASP A 142 5.68 13.32 -2.43
C ASP A 142 4.50 13.22 -3.39
N LEU A 143 3.35 13.77 -3.00
CA LEU A 143 2.13 13.76 -3.82
C LEU A 143 2.30 14.59 -5.10
N LYS A 144 3.00 15.73 -5.04
CA LYS A 144 3.35 16.49 -6.24
C LYS A 144 4.25 15.67 -7.18
N ALA A 145 5.27 15.00 -6.64
CA ALA A 145 6.18 14.17 -7.43
C ALA A 145 5.45 13.01 -8.10
N LEU A 146 4.58 12.29 -7.38
CA LEU A 146 3.82 11.17 -7.92
C LEU A 146 2.79 11.63 -8.97
N ARG A 147 2.11 12.76 -8.77
CA ARG A 147 1.20 13.34 -9.77
C ARG A 147 1.94 13.70 -11.05
N GLY A 148 3.10 14.36 -10.93
CA GLY A 148 3.94 14.67 -12.09
C GLY A 148 4.36 13.41 -12.85
N ARG A 149 4.56 12.27 -12.17
CA ARG A 149 4.82 10.99 -12.84
C ARG A 149 3.59 10.41 -13.51
N MET A 150 2.41 10.48 -12.88
CA MET A 150 1.17 10.04 -13.55
C MET A 150 0.96 10.80 -14.85
N GLU A 151 1.23 12.11 -14.86
CA GLU A 151 1.15 12.95 -16.06
C GLU A 151 2.24 12.62 -17.09
N GLN A 152 3.50 12.49 -16.65
CA GLN A 152 4.64 12.21 -17.54
C GLN A 152 4.51 10.86 -18.28
N TYR A 153 3.91 9.86 -17.63
CA TYR A 153 3.77 8.50 -18.16
C TYR A 153 2.34 8.18 -18.63
N ASP A 154 1.47 9.19 -18.72
CA ASP A 154 0.07 9.09 -19.19
C ASP A 154 -0.73 7.96 -18.52
N LEU A 155 -0.70 7.92 -17.19
CA LEU A 155 -1.34 6.84 -16.44
C LEU A 155 -2.84 7.03 -16.33
N SER A 156 -3.57 6.00 -16.73
CA SER A 156 -5.01 5.89 -16.52
C SER A 156 -5.33 5.57 -15.06
N PRO A 157 -6.37 6.18 -14.48
CA PRO A 157 -6.80 5.86 -13.13
C PRO A 157 -7.31 4.42 -13.06
N ARG A 158 -6.99 3.74 -11.96
CA ARG A 158 -7.50 2.38 -11.73
C ARG A 158 -9.04 2.37 -11.69
N PRO A 159 -9.71 1.44 -12.38
CA PRO A 159 -11.15 1.27 -12.22
C PRO A 159 -11.47 0.96 -10.76
N PRO A 160 -12.60 1.45 -10.21
CA PRO A 160 -13.00 1.13 -8.86
C PRO A 160 -13.10 -0.40 -8.74
N LYS A 161 -12.42 -0.98 -7.74
CA LYS A 161 -12.64 -2.39 -7.38
C LYS A 161 -14.14 -2.54 -7.14
N ALA A 162 -14.81 -3.35 -7.97
CA ALA A 162 -16.17 -3.74 -7.69
C ALA A 162 -16.17 -4.30 -6.26
N SER A 163 -16.90 -3.67 -5.35
CA SER A 163 -17.04 -4.18 -3.99
C SER A 163 -17.59 -5.58 -4.11
N SER A 164 -16.76 -6.61 -3.87
CA SER A 164 -17.26 -7.97 -3.73
C SER A 164 -18.35 -7.91 -2.67
N PRO A 165 -19.59 -8.32 -2.99
CA PRO A 165 -20.66 -8.29 -2.01
C PRO A 165 -20.23 -9.14 -0.82
N SER A 166 -20.13 -8.48 0.33
CA SER A 166 -19.91 -9.11 1.62
C SER A 166 -20.89 -10.28 1.78
N LYS A 167 -20.32 -11.49 1.82
CA LYS A 167 -20.85 -12.77 2.30
C LYS A 167 -22.38 -12.86 2.43
N SER A 168 -22.97 -13.62 1.50
CA SER A 168 -24.03 -14.61 1.74
C SER A 168 -25.00 -14.31 2.89
N SER A 169 -26.14 -13.71 2.57
CA SER A 169 -27.32 -13.83 3.43
C SER A 169 -27.82 -15.27 3.35
N PHE A 170 -27.36 -16.13 4.26
CA PHE A 170 -27.96 -17.44 4.53
C PHE A 170 -29.48 -17.34 4.77
N TRP A 171 -29.96 -16.16 5.14
CA TRP A 171 -31.37 -15.83 5.36
C TRP A 171 -32.19 -15.60 4.09
N SER A 172 -31.58 -15.32 2.93
CA SER A 172 -32.36 -15.11 1.69
C SER A 172 -32.87 -16.41 1.05
N TRP A 173 -32.35 -17.58 1.44
CA TRP A 173 -32.85 -18.87 0.97
C TRP A 173 -33.98 -19.43 1.86
N VAL A 174 -33.96 -19.14 3.17
CA VAL A 174 -34.98 -19.66 4.10
C VAL A 174 -36.35 -18.99 3.90
N GLN A 175 -36.40 -17.75 3.38
CA GLN A 175 -37.68 -17.08 3.09
C GLN A 175 -38.35 -17.54 1.78
N GLN A 176 -37.66 -18.31 0.93
CA GLN A 176 -38.23 -18.80 -0.33
C GLN A 176 -38.77 -20.24 -0.24
N ALA A 177 -38.60 -20.91 0.92
CA ALA A 177 -39.08 -22.27 1.16
C ALA A 177 -40.42 -22.34 1.92
N PHE A 178 -41.01 -21.20 2.33
CA PHE A 178 -42.28 -21.13 3.05
C PHE A 178 -43.21 -20.00 2.58
N ALA A 179 -43.12 -19.61 1.30
CA ALA A 179 -44.10 -18.76 0.63
C ALA A 179 -44.75 -19.53 -0.53
#